data_AF-A0AAD1VVD7-F1
#
_entry.id   AF-A0AAD1VVD7-F1
#
_cell.length_a   1.000
_cell.length_b   1.000
_cell.length_c   1.000
_cell.angle_alpha   90.00
_cell.angle_beta   90.00
_cell.angle_gamma   90.00
#
_symmetry.space_group_name_H-M   'P 1'
#
loop_
_entity.id
_entity.type
_entity.pdbx_description
1 polymer ?
#
loop_
_entity_poly.entity_id
_entity_poly.type
_entity_poly.pdbx_seq_one_letter_code
_entity_poly.pdbx_strand_id
1 'polypeptide(L)'
;MTKPDSTLNLYREINMLRKKELPIHRGWLCYVWTDENVFAYVREMDGLNKVFMIVLNFGRGSTINIQEKIQNIPKQAKIRLSTLPANSGKSINTDSIQTQQGEGIILEYRTSKHLHLMDSFKDQCFISEKACYSSAFNLLYKNC
;
A
#
# COMPACT_ATOMS: atom_id res chain seq x y z
N MET A 1 -7.06 22.29 20.95
CA MET A 1 -7.28 20.86 20.67
C MET A 1 -7.37 20.68 19.15
N THR A 2 -6.60 19.78 18.54
CA THR A 2 -6.67 19.50 17.09
C THR A 2 -7.86 18.59 16.78
N LYS A 3 -8.68 18.95 15.79
CA LYS A 3 -9.83 18.12 15.37
C LYS A 3 -9.32 16.79 14.76
N PRO A 4 -9.86 15.63 15.17
CA PRO A 4 -9.42 14.32 14.65
C PRO A 4 -9.50 14.21 13.12
N ASP A 5 -10.52 14.81 12.52
CA ASP A 5 -10.77 14.74 11.06
C ASP A 5 -10.14 15.92 10.30
N SER A 6 -9.19 16.64 10.91
CA SER A 6 -8.49 17.73 10.23
C SER A 6 -7.38 17.22 9.31
N THR A 7 -7.12 17.97 8.23
CA THR A 7 -5.99 17.72 7.32
C THR A 7 -4.65 17.67 8.06
N LEU A 8 -4.48 18.48 9.11
CA LEU A 8 -3.27 18.44 9.95
C LEU A 8 -3.11 17.09 10.67
N ASN A 9 -4.21 16.50 11.15
CA ASN A 9 -4.15 15.19 11.80
C ASN A 9 -3.82 14.08 10.79
N LEU A 10 -4.45 14.11 9.61
CA LEU A 10 -4.13 13.19 8.52
C LEU A 10 -2.64 13.29 8.13
N TYR A 11 -2.11 14.51 7.98
CA TYR A 11 -0.70 14.74 7.69
C TYR A 11 0.24 14.16 8.77
N ARG A 12 -0.13 14.28 10.05
CA ARG A 12 0.63 13.69 11.16
C ARG A 12 0.61 12.16 11.11
N GLU A 13 -0.55 11.56 10.87
CA GLU A 13 -0.70 10.10 10.75
C GLU A 13 0.12 9.52 9.59
N ILE A 14 0.06 10.16 8.41
CA ILE A 14 0.86 9.74 7.24
C ILE A 14 2.36 9.81 7.55
N ASN A 15 2.81 10.89 8.19
CA ASN A 15 4.22 11.02 8.56
C ASN A 15 4.65 10.00 9.62
N MET A 16 3.77 9.70 10.59
CA MET A 16 4.05 8.67 11.58
C MET A 16 4.16 7.30 10.92
N LEU A 17 3.27 6.98 9.98
CA LEU A 17 3.28 5.73 9.22
C LEU A 17 4.56 5.61 8.39
N ARG A 18 4.94 6.67 7.65
CA ARG A 18 6.19 6.72 6.86
C ARG A 18 7.42 6.47 7.73
N LYS A 19 7.48 7.06 8.94
CA LYS A 19 8.62 6.87 9.87
C LYS A 19 8.69 5.47 10.45
N LYS A 20 7.54 4.84 10.71
CA LYS A 20 7.48 3.53 11.40
C LYS A 20 7.64 2.33 10.46
N GLU A 21 7.19 2.45 9.21
CA GLU A 21 7.08 1.31 8.31
C GLU A 21 8.18 1.35 7.22
N LEU A 22 9.13 0.42 7.32
CA LEU A 22 10.23 0.25 6.35
C LEU A 22 9.76 0.15 4.89
N PRO A 23 8.70 -0.62 4.54
CA PRO A 23 8.26 -0.71 3.16
C PRO A 23 7.88 0.64 2.55
N ILE A 24 7.36 1.59 3.35
CA ILE A 24 6.87 2.88 2.86
C ILE A 24 8.00 3.86 2.55
N HIS A 25 9.08 3.88 3.34
CA HIS A 25 10.16 4.85 3.13
C HIS A 25 11.41 4.27 2.45
N ARG A 26 11.56 2.94 2.39
CA ARG A 26 12.70 2.26 1.75
C ARG A 26 12.35 1.10 0.81
N GLY A 27 11.16 0.54 0.94
CA GLY A 27 10.73 -0.59 0.12
C GLY A 27 10.57 -0.25 -1.35
N TRP A 28 10.46 -1.30 -2.14
CA TRP A 28 10.08 -1.28 -3.55
C TRP A 28 8.79 -0.49 -3.77
N LEU A 29 8.68 0.15 -4.93
CA LEU A 29 7.44 0.70 -5.45
C LEU A 29 7.05 -0.11 -6.68
N CYS A 30 5.95 -0.83 -6.60
CA CYS A 30 5.39 -1.60 -7.71
C CYS A 30 4.07 -0.98 -8.15
N TYR A 31 4.01 -0.55 -9.41
CA TYR A 31 2.78 -0.08 -10.02
C TYR A 31 1.81 -1.26 -10.26
N VAL A 32 0.51 -1.07 -10.02
CA VAL A 32 -0.49 -2.15 -10.08
C VAL A 32 -1.70 -1.79 -10.93
N TRP A 33 -2.19 -0.56 -10.80
CA TRP A 33 -3.44 -0.16 -11.44
C TRP A 33 -3.38 1.30 -11.89
N THR A 34 -3.89 1.55 -13.11
CA THR A 34 -4.28 2.88 -13.57
C THR A 34 -5.52 2.71 -14.42
N ASP A 35 -6.48 3.60 -14.20
CA ASP A 35 -7.55 3.90 -15.14
C ASP A 35 -7.80 5.42 -15.13
N GLU A 36 -8.92 5.87 -15.67
CA GLU A 36 -9.30 7.28 -15.74
C GLU A 36 -9.56 7.93 -14.37
N ASN A 37 -9.86 7.13 -13.34
CA ASN A 37 -10.24 7.59 -12.00
C ASN A 37 -9.22 7.21 -10.93
N VAL A 38 -8.69 5.98 -10.97
CA VAL A 38 -7.93 5.38 -9.88
C VAL A 38 -6.51 5.04 -10.29
N PHE A 39 -5.56 5.41 -9.43
CA PHE A 39 -4.17 5.00 -9.49
C PHE A 39 -3.83 4.20 -8.24
N ALA A 40 -3.21 3.02 -8.40
CA ALA A 40 -2.77 2.21 -7.28
C ALA A 40 -1.36 1.63 -7.46
N TYR A 41 -0.63 1.62 -6.36
CA TYR A 41 0.72 1.05 -6.29
C TYR A 41 0.96 0.39 -4.92
N VAL A 42 1.93 -0.52 -4.91
CA VAL A 42 2.32 -1.31 -3.75
C VAL A 42 3.69 -0.89 -3.26
N ARG A 43 3.84 -0.88 -1.93
CA ARG A 43 5.10 -0.71 -1.21
C ARG A 43 5.40 -1.98 -0.41
N GLU A 44 6.49 -2.64 -0.76
CA GLU A 44 6.91 -3.91 -0.18
C GLU A 44 8.43 -3.98 -0.01
N MET A 45 8.91 -4.91 0.81
CA MET A 45 10.33 -5.04 1.10
C MET A 45 10.68 -6.50 1.36
N ASP A 46 11.77 -6.96 0.77
CA ASP A 46 12.31 -8.29 0.99
C ASP A 46 12.53 -8.59 2.48
N GLY A 47 12.10 -9.77 2.91
CA GLY A 47 12.17 -10.22 4.30
C GLY A 47 11.08 -9.67 5.23
N LEU A 48 10.19 -8.81 4.73
CA LEU A 48 8.99 -8.37 5.44
C LEU A 48 7.73 -8.85 4.71
N ASN A 49 6.91 -9.63 5.40
CA ASN A 49 5.63 -10.08 4.85
C ASN A 49 4.53 -9.00 4.89
N LYS A 50 4.77 -7.85 5.54
CA LYS A 50 3.80 -6.75 5.62
C LYS A 50 3.95 -5.85 4.40
N VAL A 51 2.86 -5.67 3.67
CA VAL A 51 2.80 -4.92 2.42
C VAL A 51 1.75 -3.82 2.52
N PHE A 52 2.03 -2.66 1.91
CA PHE A 52 1.10 -1.54 1.85
C PHE A 52 0.69 -1.27 0.41
N MET A 53 -0.60 -1.19 0.15
CA MET A 53 -1.13 -0.75 -1.14
C MET A 53 -1.77 0.61 -0.98
N ILE A 54 -1.37 1.56 -1.81
CA ILE A 54 -1.91 2.91 -1.84
C ILE A 54 -2.85 2.98 -3.04
N VAL A 55 -4.10 3.35 -2.80
CA VAL A 55 -5.15 3.52 -3.81
C VAL A 55 -5.60 4.97 -3.76
N LEU A 56 -5.49 5.69 -4.87
CA LEU A 56 -5.82 7.11 -4.98
C LEU A 56 -6.85 7.29 -6.09
N ASN A 57 -8.03 7.80 -5.73
CA ASN A 57 -9.05 8.18 -6.70
C ASN A 57 -8.96 9.68 -7.00
N PHE A 58 -8.55 10.02 -8.22
CA PHE A 58 -8.47 11.37 -8.75
C PHE A 58 -9.69 11.77 -9.60
N GLY A 59 -10.54 10.81 -9.96
CA GLY A 59 -11.72 11.00 -10.81
C GLY A 59 -13.03 10.96 -10.03
N ARG A 60 -14.03 10.27 -10.60
CA ARG A 60 -15.33 10.03 -9.95
C ARG A 60 -15.26 8.79 -9.05
N GLY A 61 -16.26 8.61 -8.19
CA GLY A 61 -16.36 7.39 -7.38
C GLY A 61 -16.33 6.14 -8.25
N SER A 62 -15.51 5.16 -7.87
CA SER A 62 -15.21 3.97 -8.67
C SER A 62 -15.04 2.73 -7.79
N THR A 63 -15.25 1.56 -8.38
CA THR A 63 -14.97 0.26 -7.75
C THR A 63 -13.93 -0.47 -8.59
N ILE A 64 -12.81 -0.87 -7.98
CA ILE A 64 -11.75 -1.60 -8.66
C ILE A 64 -11.62 -3.02 -8.10
N ASN A 65 -11.24 -3.96 -8.97
CA ASN A 65 -10.95 -5.34 -8.62
C ASN A 65 -9.46 -5.61 -8.79
N ILE A 66 -8.70 -5.53 -7.69
CA ILE A 66 -7.25 -5.72 -7.73
C ILE A 66 -6.87 -7.18 -8.01
N GLN A 67 -7.75 -8.14 -7.73
CA GLN A 67 -7.49 -9.55 -7.98
C GLN A 67 -7.35 -9.86 -9.49
N GLU A 68 -7.91 -9.01 -10.36
CA GLU A 68 -7.72 -9.11 -11.82
C GLU A 68 -6.28 -8.84 -12.27
N LYS A 69 -5.52 -8.03 -11.50
CA LYS A 69 -4.11 -7.74 -11.77
C LYS A 69 -3.17 -8.59 -10.92
N ILE A 70 -3.55 -8.91 -9.68
CA ILE A 70 -2.73 -9.66 -8.74
C ILE A 70 -3.47 -10.91 -8.29
N GLN A 71 -3.20 -12.04 -8.95
CA GLN A 71 -3.86 -13.33 -8.65
C GLN A 71 -3.62 -13.84 -7.20
N ASN A 72 -2.53 -13.40 -6.56
CA ASN A 72 -2.10 -13.90 -5.26
C ASN A 72 -2.30 -12.90 -4.11
N ILE A 73 -3.11 -11.85 -4.30
CA ILE A 73 -3.43 -10.91 -3.23
C ILE A 73 -4.41 -11.58 -2.24
N PRO A 74 -4.30 -11.33 -0.92
CA PRO A 74 -5.31 -11.79 0.04
C PRO A 74 -6.70 -11.27 -0.34
N LYS A 75 -7.75 -12.08 -0.10
CA LYS A 75 -9.14 -11.70 -0.40
C LYS A 75 -9.60 -10.47 0.37
N GLN A 76 -9.01 -10.24 1.54
CA GLN A 76 -9.31 -9.08 2.39
C GLN A 76 -8.04 -8.34 2.79
N ALA A 77 -8.15 -7.02 2.88
CA ALA A 77 -7.09 -6.15 3.38
C ALA A 77 -7.68 -5.14 4.37
N LYS A 78 -6.87 -4.71 5.34
CA LYS A 78 -7.28 -3.72 6.33
C LYS A 78 -6.94 -2.32 5.84
N ILE A 79 -7.88 -1.39 5.93
CA ILE A 79 -7.60 0.03 5.72
C ILE A 79 -6.79 0.54 6.90
N ARG A 80 -5.50 0.79 6.67
CA ARG A 80 -4.60 1.36 7.68
C ARG A 80 -4.88 2.84 7.92
N LEU A 81 -5.21 3.56 6.85
CA LEU A 81 -5.55 4.98 6.84
C LEU A 81 -6.41 5.30 5.60
N SER A 82 -7.38 6.20 5.73
CA SER A 82 -8.14 6.76 4.61
C SER A 82 -8.29 8.27 4.78
N THR A 83 -8.40 9.00 3.66
CA THR A 83 -8.78 10.42 3.66
C THR A 83 -10.24 10.63 4.12
N LEU A 84 -11.07 9.57 4.09
CA LEU A 84 -12.36 9.50 4.76
C LEU A 84 -12.18 8.80 6.12
N PRO A 85 -12.16 9.53 7.25
CA PRO A 85 -11.81 8.97 8.56
C PRO A 85 -12.68 7.79 8.97
N ALA A 86 -13.97 7.82 8.61
CA ALA A 86 -14.93 6.76 8.88
C ALA A 86 -14.56 5.40 8.26
N ASN A 87 -13.64 5.36 7.27
CA ASN A 87 -13.17 4.14 6.64
C ASN A 87 -11.92 3.55 7.31
N SER A 88 -11.17 4.34 8.08
CA SER A 88 -9.95 3.88 8.73
C SER A 88 -10.21 2.72 9.69
N GLY A 89 -9.43 1.65 9.58
CA GLY A 89 -9.53 0.45 10.42
C GLY A 89 -10.46 -0.64 9.89
N LYS A 90 -11.31 -0.36 8.89
CA LYS A 90 -12.21 -1.36 8.27
C LYS A 90 -11.42 -2.42 7.50
N SER A 91 -11.97 -3.63 7.43
CA SER A 91 -11.53 -4.67 6.48
C SER A 91 -12.37 -4.56 5.21
N ILE A 92 -11.74 -4.62 4.05
CA ILE A 92 -12.41 -4.58 2.74
C ILE A 92 -11.98 -5.75 1.88
N ASN A 93 -12.83 -6.15 0.94
CA ASN A 93 -12.47 -7.16 -0.05
C ASN A 93 -11.63 -6.53 -1.17
N THR A 94 -10.60 -7.25 -1.61
CA THR A 94 -9.66 -6.78 -2.65
C THR A 94 -10.21 -6.93 -4.07
N ASP A 95 -11.33 -7.64 -4.24
CA ASP A 95 -12.07 -7.76 -5.49
C ASP A 95 -13.08 -6.64 -5.72
N SER A 96 -13.39 -5.85 -4.69
CA SER A 96 -14.40 -4.80 -4.75
C SER A 96 -14.00 -3.57 -3.91
N ILE A 97 -12.85 -2.96 -4.22
CA ILE A 97 -12.38 -1.77 -3.52
C ILE A 97 -13.15 -0.55 -4.04
N GLN A 98 -14.10 -0.07 -3.24
CA GLN A 98 -14.87 1.13 -3.53
C GLN A 98 -14.13 2.37 -3.05
N THR A 99 -14.09 3.40 -3.88
CA THR A 99 -13.47 4.70 -3.57
C THR A 99 -14.40 5.83 -3.97
N GLN A 100 -14.44 6.89 -3.16
CA GLN A 100 -15.15 8.12 -3.50
C GLN A 100 -14.23 9.08 -4.28
N GLN A 101 -14.84 10.12 -4.88
CA GLN A 101 -14.08 11.18 -5.55
C GLN A 101 -13.10 11.84 -4.58
N GLY A 102 -11.82 11.88 -4.95
CA GLY A 102 -10.75 12.43 -4.11
C GLY A 102 -10.35 11.56 -2.92
N GLU A 103 -10.85 10.32 -2.82
CA GLU A 103 -10.49 9.41 -1.73
C GLU A 103 -9.12 8.77 -1.95
N GLY A 104 -8.28 8.81 -0.92
CA GLY A 104 -7.04 8.06 -0.83
C GLY A 104 -7.11 7.04 0.29
N ILE A 105 -6.75 5.79 0.00
CA ILE A 105 -6.80 4.68 0.95
C ILE A 105 -5.43 4.00 0.99
N ILE A 106 -4.92 3.74 2.19
CA ILE A 106 -3.75 2.90 2.42
C ILE A 106 -4.23 1.57 3.00
N LEU A 107 -4.10 0.51 2.22
CA LEU A 107 -4.38 -0.85 2.62
C LEU A 107 -3.13 -1.53 3.18
N GLU A 108 -3.29 -2.30 4.23
CA GLU A 108 -2.27 -3.17 4.80
C GLU A 108 -2.73 -4.63 4.68
N TYR A 109 -1.84 -5.48 4.16
CA TYR A 109 -2.05 -6.92 4.12
C TYR A 109 -0.72 -7.67 4.29
N ARG A 110 -0.83 -8.99 4.51
CA ARG A 110 0.34 -9.86 4.64
C ARG A 110 0.43 -10.83 3.48
N THR A 111 1.62 -10.99 2.92
CA THR A 111 1.92 -11.96 1.85
C THR A 111 3.39 -12.33 1.89
N SER A 112 3.73 -13.55 1.47
CA SER A 112 5.10 -13.96 1.13
C SER A 112 5.41 -13.89 -0.36
N LYS A 113 4.40 -13.58 -1.18
CA LYS A 113 4.49 -13.47 -2.64
C LYS A 113 4.56 -12.00 -3.02
N HIS A 114 5.77 -11.47 -3.06
CA HIS A 114 6.04 -10.08 -3.44
C HIS A 114 5.93 -9.87 -4.94
N LEU A 115 5.42 -8.70 -5.36
CA LEU A 115 5.21 -8.37 -6.76
C LEU A 115 6.52 -8.21 -7.54
N HIS A 116 7.53 -7.57 -6.94
CA HIS A 116 8.82 -7.36 -7.60
C HIS A 116 9.60 -8.65 -7.92
N LEU A 117 9.18 -9.79 -7.35
CA LEU A 117 9.70 -11.13 -7.66
C LEU A 117 8.90 -11.84 -8.77
N MET A 118 7.78 -11.28 -9.20
CA MET A 118 6.95 -11.85 -10.26
C MET A 118 7.37 -11.28 -11.62
N ASP A 119 7.58 -12.16 -12.60
CA ASP A 119 7.98 -11.74 -13.95
C ASP A 119 6.97 -10.76 -14.58
N SER A 120 5.68 -10.91 -14.28
CA SER A 120 4.62 -10.03 -14.79
C SER A 120 4.69 -8.58 -14.29
N PHE A 121 5.44 -8.31 -13.22
CA PHE A 121 5.57 -6.98 -12.59
C PHE A 121 7.01 -6.43 -12.63
N LYS A 122 7.95 -7.16 -13.23
CA LYS A 122 9.38 -6.82 -13.21
C LYS A 122 9.67 -5.40 -13.72
N ASP A 123 9.02 -5.00 -14.82
CA ASP A 123 9.20 -3.68 -15.44
C ASP A 123 8.33 -2.58 -14.79
N GLN A 124 7.55 -2.94 -13.77
CA GLN A 124 6.64 -2.04 -13.06
C GLN A 124 7.10 -1.78 -11.62
N CYS A 125 8.23 -2.38 -11.20
CA CYS A 125 8.76 -2.32 -9.85
C CYS A 125 10.11 -1.61 -9.80
N PHE A 126 10.24 -0.62 -8.91
CA PHE A 126 11.40 0.25 -8.83
C PHE A 126 11.91 0.38 -7.39
N ILE A 127 13.23 0.48 -7.23
CA ILE A 127 13.91 0.71 -5.94
C ILE A 127 15.19 1.52 -6.17
N SER A 128 15.51 2.43 -5.24
CA SER A 128 16.74 3.24 -5.30
C SER A 128 17.85 2.69 -4.41
N GLU A 129 17.55 2.33 -3.16
CA GLU A 129 18.52 1.78 -2.18
C GLU A 129 18.14 0.34 -1.83
N LYS A 130 18.46 -0.63 -2.71
CA LYS A 130 18.10 -2.03 -2.48
C LYS A 130 18.75 -2.56 -1.18
N ALA A 131 17.91 -3.09 -0.31
CA ALA A 131 18.30 -3.80 0.91
C ALA A 131 17.20 -4.79 1.30
N CYS A 132 17.60 -5.88 1.94
CA CYS A 132 16.71 -6.88 2.52
C CYS A 132 16.66 -6.73 4.04
N TYR A 133 15.52 -7.06 4.63
CA TYR A 133 15.35 -7.06 6.07
C TYR A 133 15.49 -8.48 6.64
N SER A 134 16.22 -8.63 7.74
CA SER A 134 16.27 -9.88 8.51
C SER A 134 15.53 -9.71 9.82
N SER A 135 14.40 -10.41 9.99
CA SER A 135 13.62 -10.37 11.23
C SER A 135 14.36 -11.02 12.41
N ALA A 136 15.23 -12.01 12.14
CA ALA A 136 15.99 -12.71 13.18
C ALA A 136 17.01 -11.80 13.88
N PHE A 137 17.60 -10.86 13.14
CA PHE A 137 18.64 -9.95 13.64
C PHE A 137 18.19 -8.49 13.70
N ASN A 138 16.96 -8.19 13.27
CA ASN A 138 16.39 -6.84 13.18
C ASN A 138 17.33 -5.84 12.45
N LEU A 139 17.84 -6.24 11.30
CA LEU A 139 18.80 -5.45 10.52
C LEU A 139 18.53 -5.47 9.02
N LEU A 140 19.09 -4.47 8.34
CA LEU A 140 19.11 -4.37 6.89
C LEU A 140 20.46 -4.85 6.35
N TYR A 141 20.42 -5.62 5.26
CA TYR A 141 21.61 -6.11 4.58
C TYR A 141 21.48 -5.96 3.06
N LYS A 142 22.61 -5.87 2.35
CA LYS A 142 22.64 -5.62 0.90
C LYS A 142 22.60 -6.88 0.04
N ASN A 143 23.09 -8.01 0.56
CA ASN A 143 23.17 -9.28 -0.16
C ASN A 143 21.85 -10.05 -0.08
N CYS A 144 20.83 -9.48 -0.72
CA CYS A 144 19.64 -10.15 -1.19
C CYS A 144 20.03 -11.13 -2.32
#